data_AF-A0A971QH74-F1
#
_entry.id   AF-A0A971QH74-F1
#
_cell.length_a   1.000
_cell.length_b   1.000
_cell.length_c   1.000
_cell.angle_alpha   90.00
_cell.angle_beta   90.00
_cell.angle_gamma   90.00
#
_symmetry.space_group_name_H-M   'P 1'
#
loop_
_entity.id
_entity.type
_entity.pdbx_description
1 polymer ?
#
loop_
_entity_poly.entity_id
_entity_poly.type
_entity_poly.pdbx_seq_one_letter_code
_entity_poly.pdbx_strand_id
1 'polypeptide(L)'
;MPESGSSRDPKAVRAVMEQMRSWEASRVHRRMPQSQPQAAVQVSTPAELAKEVAHFVTLSNAVGSGGRELATRLADRLGWPIFDRQILTLMAGDDEVRAELYRSMDERDLGWFEETFRTFMHEEFRKNDYFHRLTETVLCLARQGPAVFIGRAADLILPRDKGLRIKVFASHAYRVRSFAAATGVDLQQAATQVERIDAERAHFIHRRFNRENHDITRFDLLIDLEQFTSDQALEIIFMALRFRGCLS
;
A
#
# COMPACT_ATOMS: atom_id res chain seq x y z
N MET A 1 -2.74 0.15 28.09
CA MET A 1 -3.30 1.52 28.02
C MET A 1 -2.17 2.48 28.37
N PRO A 2 -1.92 3.46 27.49
CA PRO A 2 -2.25 4.82 27.85
C PRO A 2 -3.39 5.36 26.98
N GLU A 3 -4.30 6.07 27.61
CA GLU A 3 -5.25 6.99 26.98
C GLU A 3 -4.54 8.28 26.57
N SER A 4 -4.93 8.88 25.46
CA SER A 4 -5.10 10.34 25.32
C SER A 4 -5.51 10.63 23.88
N GLY A 5 -6.57 11.42 23.73
CA GLY A 5 -7.00 11.93 22.44
C GLY A 5 -5.83 12.60 21.73
N SER A 6 -5.40 12.02 20.61
CA SER A 6 -4.60 12.78 19.65
C SER A 6 -5.48 13.95 19.22
N SER A 7 -5.15 15.13 19.71
CA SER A 7 -5.45 16.40 19.04
C SER A 7 -4.95 16.23 17.61
N ARG A 8 -5.87 15.94 16.69
CA ARG A 8 -5.55 15.60 15.29
C ARG A 8 -5.32 16.89 14.54
N ASP A 9 -4.25 16.95 13.75
CA ASP A 9 -4.00 18.07 12.85
C ASP A 9 -5.09 18.10 11.76
N PRO A 10 -5.99 19.11 11.75
CA PRO A 10 -7.05 19.22 10.76
C PRO A 10 -6.51 19.33 9.33
N LYS A 11 -5.26 19.79 9.15
CA LYS A 11 -4.61 19.86 7.84
C LYS A 11 -4.31 18.48 7.27
N ALA A 12 -3.90 17.54 8.12
CA ALA A 12 -3.60 16.17 7.70
C ALA A 12 -4.86 15.43 7.23
N VAL A 13 -5.98 15.59 7.93
CA VAL A 13 -7.27 15.01 7.53
C VAL A 13 -7.75 15.62 6.21
N ARG A 14 -7.66 16.96 6.07
CA ARG A 14 -8.00 17.65 4.81
C ARG A 14 -7.15 17.16 3.64
N ALA A 15 -5.85 16.99 3.82
CA ALA A 15 -4.96 16.50 2.76
C ALA A 15 -5.33 15.07 2.30
N VAL A 16 -5.69 14.18 3.22
CA VAL A 16 -6.19 12.83 2.88
C VAL A 16 -7.50 12.93 2.09
N MET A 17 -8.44 13.77 2.52
CA MET A 17 -9.70 13.96 1.81
C MET A 17 -9.52 14.58 0.42
N GLU A 18 -8.59 15.53 0.25
CA GLU A 18 -8.23 16.10 -1.04
C GLU A 18 -7.61 15.04 -1.97
N GLN A 19 -6.74 14.18 -1.43
CA GLN A 19 -6.17 13.06 -2.18
C GLN A 19 -7.25 12.04 -2.58
N MET A 20 -8.22 11.74 -1.70
CA MET A 20 -9.36 10.89 -2.02
C MET A 20 -10.24 11.50 -3.11
N ARG A 21 -10.55 12.79 -3.04
CA ARG A 21 -11.32 13.49 -4.08
C ARG A 21 -10.59 13.54 -5.43
N SER A 22 -9.28 13.80 -5.41
CA SER A 22 -8.44 13.79 -6.62
C SER A 22 -8.43 12.40 -7.27
N TRP A 23 -8.37 11.36 -6.44
CA TRP A 23 -8.46 9.98 -6.88
C TRP A 23 -9.86 9.63 -7.43
N GLU A 24 -10.94 10.04 -6.78
CA GLU A 24 -12.31 9.88 -7.26
C GLU A 24 -12.53 10.60 -8.61
N ALA A 25 -12.03 11.82 -8.75
CA ALA A 25 -12.11 12.58 -10.01
C ALA A 25 -11.38 11.86 -11.15
N SER A 26 -10.18 11.33 -10.87
CA SER A 26 -9.39 10.53 -11.81
C SER A 26 -10.10 9.22 -12.19
N ARG A 27 -10.88 8.65 -11.26
CA ARG A 27 -11.69 7.44 -11.48
C ARG A 27 -12.85 7.67 -12.45
N VAL A 28 -13.53 8.82 -12.35
CA VAL A 28 -14.65 9.19 -13.24
C VAL A 28 -14.14 9.43 -14.67
N HIS A 29 -12.99 10.09 -14.82
CA HIS A 29 -12.40 10.37 -16.13
C HIS A 29 -12.03 9.09 -16.89
N ARG A 30 -11.62 8.02 -16.18
CA ARG A 30 -11.26 6.72 -16.74
C ARG A 30 -12.45 5.87 -17.21
N ARG A 31 -13.70 6.26 -16.87
CA ARG A 31 -14.94 5.55 -17.26
C ARG A 31 -15.54 6.01 -18.60
N MET A 32 -15.03 7.07 -19.23
CA MET A 32 -15.52 7.53 -20.53
C MET A 32 -14.97 6.64 -21.66
N PRO A 33 -15.80 5.87 -22.38
CA PRO A 33 -15.33 5.06 -23.49
C PRO A 33 -14.93 5.96 -24.67
N GLN A 34 -13.69 5.82 -25.16
CA GLN A 34 -13.33 6.36 -26.48
C GLN A 34 -14.02 5.52 -27.55
N SER A 35 -14.81 6.18 -28.40
CA SER A 35 -15.64 5.59 -29.44
C SER A 35 -14.82 5.06 -30.62
N GLN A 36 -14.78 3.73 -30.80
CA GLN A 36 -14.50 3.07 -32.09
C GLN A 36 -15.42 1.85 -32.28
N PRO A 37 -15.89 1.53 -33.50
CA PRO A 37 -16.89 0.49 -33.72
C PRO A 37 -16.31 -0.93 -33.90
N GLN A 38 -16.64 -1.76 -32.90
CA GLN A 38 -16.98 -3.19 -32.83
C GLN A 38 -16.46 -4.24 -33.85
N ALA A 39 -15.74 -5.24 -33.29
CA ALA A 39 -15.98 -6.65 -33.57
C ALA A 39 -16.60 -7.30 -32.31
N ALA A 40 -17.54 -8.23 -32.49
CA ALA A 40 -18.40 -8.78 -31.43
C ALA A 40 -17.61 -9.46 -30.30
N VAL A 41 -17.42 -8.74 -29.19
CA VAL A 41 -17.00 -9.28 -27.89
C VAL A 41 -18.27 -9.63 -27.12
N GLN A 42 -18.33 -10.83 -26.53
CA GLN A 42 -19.39 -11.23 -25.60
C GLN A 42 -19.47 -10.18 -24.49
N VAL A 43 -20.57 -9.42 -24.47
CA VAL A 43 -20.81 -8.38 -23.47
C VAL A 43 -21.21 -9.08 -22.17
N SER A 44 -20.25 -9.26 -21.28
CA SER A 44 -20.55 -9.56 -19.87
C SER A 44 -21.48 -8.47 -19.33
N THR A 45 -22.50 -8.88 -18.58
CA THR A 45 -23.49 -7.97 -18.01
C THR A 45 -22.83 -6.94 -17.08
N PRO A 46 -23.42 -5.73 -16.89
CA PRO A 46 -22.92 -4.75 -15.91
C PRO A 46 -22.80 -5.28 -14.47
N ALA A 47 -23.50 -6.38 -14.17
CA ALA A 47 -23.47 -7.09 -12.89
C ALA A 47 -22.26 -8.04 -12.72
N GLU A 48 -21.66 -8.54 -13.82
CA GLU A 48 -20.44 -9.37 -13.84
C GLU A 48 -19.17 -8.53 -13.70
N LEU A 49 -19.24 -7.21 -13.94
CA LEU A 49 -18.21 -6.21 -13.62
C LEU A 49 -18.21 -5.79 -12.13
N ALA A 50 -18.70 -6.66 -11.24
CA ALA A 50 -18.54 -6.49 -9.79
C ALA A 50 -17.05 -6.59 -9.44
N LYS A 51 -16.40 -5.44 -9.24
CA LYS A 51 -14.95 -5.25 -9.36
C LYS A 51 -14.12 -6.22 -8.52
N GLU A 52 -13.39 -7.11 -9.18
CA GLU A 52 -12.23 -7.78 -8.60
C GLU A 52 -11.19 -6.74 -8.09
N VAL A 53 -10.34 -7.13 -7.14
CA VAL A 53 -9.21 -6.30 -6.68
C VAL A 53 -8.42 -5.81 -7.90
N ALA A 54 -8.26 -4.50 -8.02
CA ALA A 54 -7.51 -3.89 -9.10
C ALA A 54 -6.00 -4.12 -8.93
N HIS A 55 -5.25 -3.91 -10.02
CA HIS A 55 -3.80 -4.06 -9.99
C HIS A 55 -3.14 -3.15 -8.97
N PHE A 56 -2.19 -3.67 -8.22
CA PHE A 56 -1.49 -2.88 -7.23
C PHE A 56 0.02 -3.16 -7.24
N VAL A 57 0.76 -2.23 -6.66
CA VAL A 57 2.15 -2.46 -6.24
C VAL A 57 2.22 -2.31 -4.73
N THR A 58 2.78 -3.29 -4.03
CA THR A 58 3.17 -3.09 -2.62
C THR A 58 4.67 -2.91 -2.55
N LEU A 59 5.12 -1.86 -1.86
CA LEU A 59 6.52 -1.60 -1.62
C LEU A 59 6.82 -1.64 -0.12
N SER A 60 7.48 -2.71 0.31
CA SER A 60 8.06 -2.81 1.64
C SER A 60 9.48 -2.24 1.59
N ASN A 61 9.77 -1.20 2.35
CA ASN A 61 11.11 -0.59 2.38
C ASN A 61 11.81 -0.78 3.72
N ALA A 62 13.13 -0.86 3.68
CA ALA A 62 13.95 -0.58 4.86
C ALA A 62 14.08 0.94 5.04
N VAL A 63 14.11 1.42 6.28
CA VAL A 63 14.31 2.86 6.52
C VAL A 63 15.70 3.27 6.02
N GLY A 64 15.81 4.45 5.39
CA GLY A 64 17.06 4.93 4.79
C GLY A 64 17.45 4.25 3.47
N SER A 65 16.61 3.39 2.89
CA SER A 65 16.95 2.66 1.66
C SER A 65 16.58 3.37 0.35
N GLY A 66 16.07 4.60 0.39
CA GLY A 66 15.53 5.28 -0.82
C GLY A 66 14.16 4.77 -1.32
N GLY A 67 13.57 3.76 -0.67
CA GLY A 67 12.34 3.13 -1.19
C GLY A 67 11.09 4.05 -1.24
N ARG A 68 11.05 5.10 -0.41
CA ARG A 68 9.94 6.08 -0.46
C ARG A 68 10.00 6.94 -1.72
N GLU A 69 11.20 7.40 -2.09
CA GLU A 69 11.40 8.16 -3.33
C GLU A 69 11.06 7.30 -4.55
N LEU A 70 11.55 6.05 -4.58
CA LEU A 70 11.23 5.10 -5.65
C LEU A 70 9.71 4.91 -5.80
N ALA A 71 8.99 4.75 -4.68
CA ALA A 71 7.55 4.57 -4.69
C ALA A 71 6.80 5.80 -5.22
N THR A 72 7.22 7.01 -4.83
CA THR A 72 6.63 8.25 -5.36
C THR A 72 6.83 8.35 -6.87
N ARG A 73 8.06 8.16 -7.36
CA ARG A 73 8.37 8.20 -8.79
C ARG A 73 7.62 7.11 -9.58
N LEU A 74 7.45 5.94 -8.99
CA LEU A 74 6.67 4.85 -9.57
C LEU A 74 5.19 5.24 -9.70
N ALA A 75 4.59 5.78 -8.63
CA ALA A 75 3.22 6.23 -8.60
C ALA A 75 2.96 7.33 -9.66
N ASP A 76 3.85 8.32 -9.73
CA ASP A 76 3.78 9.41 -10.71
C ASP A 76 3.82 8.87 -12.15
N ARG A 77 4.76 7.95 -12.44
CA ARG A 77 4.91 7.38 -13.79
C ARG A 77 3.77 6.44 -14.18
N LEU A 78 3.16 5.77 -13.21
CA LEU A 78 1.96 4.94 -13.42
C LEU A 78 0.67 5.76 -13.52
N GLY A 79 0.67 7.00 -13.01
CA GLY A 79 -0.54 7.76 -12.74
C GLY A 79 -1.43 7.07 -11.69
N TRP A 80 -0.83 6.36 -10.73
CA TRP A 80 -1.54 5.64 -9.68
C TRP A 80 -1.43 6.40 -8.35
N PRO A 81 -2.48 6.42 -7.52
CA PRO A 81 -2.40 6.98 -6.18
C PRO A 81 -1.41 6.19 -5.30
N ILE A 82 -0.79 6.90 -4.36
CA ILE A 82 0.14 6.35 -3.37
C ILE A 82 -0.49 6.37 -1.97
N PHE A 83 -0.51 5.22 -1.30
CA PHE A 83 -1.01 5.07 0.06
C PHE A 83 0.12 4.61 0.98
N ASP A 84 0.65 5.55 1.76
CA ASP A 84 1.76 5.30 2.66
C ASP A 84 1.31 4.97 4.10
N ARG A 85 2.30 4.73 4.97
CA ARG A 85 2.05 4.46 6.38
C ARG A 85 1.17 5.51 7.03
N GLN A 86 1.40 6.81 6.80
CA GLN A 86 0.71 7.89 7.47
C GLN A 86 -0.74 7.99 6.99
N ILE A 87 -0.94 7.96 5.67
CA ILE A 87 -2.27 8.02 5.05
C ILE A 87 -3.12 6.85 5.53
N LEU A 88 -2.61 5.62 5.44
CA LEU A 88 -3.33 4.43 5.89
C LEU A 88 -3.63 4.48 7.40
N THR A 89 -2.76 5.10 8.20
CA THR A 89 -3.00 5.27 9.64
C THR A 89 -4.13 6.22 9.94
N LEU A 90 -4.13 7.37 9.25
CA LEU A 90 -5.14 8.41 9.42
C LEU A 90 -6.49 7.88 8.99
N MET A 91 -6.58 7.27 7.80
CA MET A 91 -7.80 6.67 7.28
C MET A 91 -8.35 5.57 8.19
N ALA A 92 -7.49 4.68 8.68
CA ALA A 92 -7.92 3.63 9.60
C ALA A 92 -8.35 4.15 10.98
N GLY A 93 -7.86 5.33 11.40
CA GLY A 93 -8.19 5.95 12.68
C GLY A 93 -9.42 6.86 12.65
N ASP A 94 -9.89 7.23 11.46
CA ASP A 94 -10.94 8.20 11.24
C ASP A 94 -12.25 7.53 10.79
N ASP A 95 -13.32 7.76 11.55
CA ASP A 95 -14.61 7.12 11.28
C ASP A 95 -15.37 7.79 10.14
N GLU A 96 -15.18 9.09 9.92
CA GLU A 96 -15.84 9.82 8.83
C GLU A 96 -15.22 9.45 7.48
N VAL A 97 -13.88 9.45 7.41
CA VAL A 97 -13.14 9.00 6.21
C VAL A 97 -13.49 7.56 5.85
N ARG A 98 -13.61 6.69 6.85
CA ARG A 98 -13.94 5.29 6.63
C ARG A 98 -15.40 5.09 6.24
N ALA A 99 -16.32 5.87 6.80
CA ALA A 99 -17.71 5.89 6.38
C ALA A 99 -17.85 6.38 4.93
N GLU A 100 -17.07 7.38 4.50
CA GLU A 100 -16.99 7.79 3.09
C GLU A 100 -16.48 6.66 2.20
N LEU A 101 -15.38 6.01 2.62
CA LEU A 101 -14.80 4.90 1.88
C LEU A 101 -15.80 3.73 1.73
N TYR A 102 -16.57 3.40 2.78
CA TYR A 102 -17.58 2.35 2.73
C TYR A 102 -18.83 2.73 1.95
N ARG A 103 -19.23 4.01 1.95
CA ARG A 103 -20.33 4.47 1.09
C ARG A 103 -20.04 4.23 -0.39
N SER A 104 -18.77 4.15 -0.77
CA SER A 104 -18.34 3.82 -2.13
C SER A 104 -18.26 2.31 -2.43
N MET A 105 -18.60 1.45 -1.47
CA MET A 105 -18.61 -0.02 -1.58
C MET A 105 -20.03 -0.59 -1.60
N ASP A 106 -20.22 -1.71 -2.28
CA ASP A 106 -21.49 -2.46 -2.27
C ASP A 106 -21.50 -3.60 -1.22
N GLU A 107 -22.68 -4.20 -0.97
CA GLU A 107 -22.85 -5.29 0.01
C GLU A 107 -21.98 -6.52 -0.30
N ARG A 108 -21.59 -6.73 -1.55
CA ARG A 108 -20.75 -7.85 -1.99
C ARG A 108 -19.28 -7.59 -1.72
N ASP A 109 -18.83 -6.34 -1.86
CA ASP A 109 -17.49 -5.90 -1.47
C ASP A 109 -17.24 -6.16 0.03
N LEU A 110 -18.27 -5.94 0.86
CA LEU A 110 -18.25 -6.21 2.29
C LEU A 110 -18.19 -7.71 2.61
N GLY A 111 -18.94 -8.54 1.87
CA GLY A 111 -18.91 -10.00 2.03
C GLY A 111 -17.54 -10.62 1.71
N TRP A 112 -16.91 -10.19 0.60
CA TRP A 112 -15.55 -10.63 0.26
C TRP A 112 -14.50 -10.16 1.27
N PHE A 113 -14.68 -8.96 1.83
CA PHE A 113 -13.83 -8.45 2.90
C PHE A 113 -13.89 -9.37 4.12
N GLU A 114 -15.09 -9.74 4.59
CA GLU A 114 -15.26 -10.63 5.74
C GLU A 114 -14.67 -12.03 5.48
N GLU A 115 -14.79 -12.56 4.27
CA GLU A 115 -14.22 -13.86 3.87
C GLU A 115 -12.69 -13.84 3.84
N THR A 116 -12.10 -12.86 3.14
CA THR A 116 -10.65 -12.66 3.06
C THR A 116 -10.06 -12.46 4.45
N PHE A 117 -10.73 -11.66 5.29
CA PHE A 117 -10.34 -11.41 6.66
C PHE A 117 -10.32 -12.69 7.52
N ARG A 118 -11.32 -13.57 7.36
CA ARG A 118 -11.40 -14.87 8.05
C ARG A 118 -10.28 -15.83 7.66
N THR A 119 -9.81 -15.81 6.41
CA THR A 119 -8.74 -16.69 5.93
C THR A 119 -7.37 -16.33 6.50
N PHE A 120 -7.11 -15.04 6.76
CA PHE A 120 -5.79 -14.58 7.20
C PHE A 120 -5.59 -14.56 8.72
N MET A 121 -6.66 -14.64 9.53
CA MET A 121 -6.59 -14.37 10.97
C MET A 121 -7.17 -15.52 11.81
N HIS A 122 -6.31 -16.27 12.49
CA HIS A 122 -6.64 -17.46 13.30
C HIS A 122 -7.11 -17.16 14.74
N GLU A 123 -7.22 -15.90 15.17
CA GLU A 123 -7.64 -15.53 16.53
C GLU A 123 -8.88 -14.61 16.54
N GLU A 124 -9.63 -14.64 17.64
CA GLU A 124 -10.76 -13.75 17.94
C GLU A 124 -10.32 -12.28 18.05
N PHE A 125 -10.13 -11.62 16.90
CA PHE A 125 -9.94 -10.19 16.86
C PHE A 125 -11.27 -9.46 17.05
N ARG A 126 -11.29 -8.52 17.98
CA ARG A 126 -12.42 -7.58 18.13
C ARG A 126 -12.51 -6.72 16.87
N LYS A 127 -13.71 -6.61 16.28
CA LYS A 127 -14.04 -5.76 15.11
C LYS A 127 -13.56 -4.28 15.19
N ASN A 128 -13.14 -3.82 16.38
CA ASN A 128 -12.64 -2.46 16.63
C ASN A 128 -11.11 -2.34 16.88
N ASP A 129 -10.32 -3.41 16.72
CA ASP A 129 -8.86 -3.25 16.78
C ASP A 129 -8.36 -2.41 15.60
N TYR A 130 -7.37 -1.57 15.85
CA TYR A 130 -6.75 -0.69 14.86
C TYR A 130 -6.30 -1.45 13.60
N PHE A 131 -5.79 -2.66 13.79
CA PHE A 131 -5.34 -3.50 12.69
C PHE A 131 -6.49 -4.00 11.81
N HIS A 132 -7.67 -4.30 12.39
CA HIS A 132 -8.86 -4.61 11.61
C HIS A 132 -9.21 -3.43 10.68
N ARG A 133 -9.29 -2.22 11.24
CA ARG A 133 -9.59 -1.00 10.49
C ARG A 133 -8.55 -0.71 9.40
N LEU A 134 -7.27 -1.01 9.66
CA LEU A 134 -6.19 -0.89 8.68
C LEU A 134 -6.35 -1.87 7.52
N THR A 135 -6.55 -3.15 7.81
CA THR A 135 -6.74 -4.21 6.83
C THR A 135 -7.94 -3.91 5.94
N GLU A 136 -9.04 -3.49 6.56
CA GLU A 136 -10.25 -3.04 5.88
C GLU A 136 -9.96 -1.88 4.93
N THR A 137 -9.37 -0.80 5.45
CA THR A 137 -8.98 0.35 4.62
C THR A 137 -8.14 -0.05 3.40
N VAL A 138 -7.13 -0.91 3.57
CA VAL A 138 -6.25 -1.35 2.48
C VAL A 138 -7.03 -2.14 1.42
N LEU A 139 -7.87 -3.09 1.84
CA LEU A 139 -8.69 -3.91 0.93
C LEU A 139 -9.71 -3.07 0.17
N CYS A 140 -10.38 -2.14 0.85
CA CYS A 140 -11.32 -1.21 0.24
C CYS A 140 -10.61 -0.38 -0.85
N LEU A 141 -9.47 0.23 -0.53
CA LEU A 141 -8.69 1.03 -1.49
C LEU A 141 -8.30 0.22 -2.73
N ALA A 142 -7.92 -1.05 -2.56
CA ALA A 142 -7.51 -1.91 -3.68
C ALA A 142 -8.68 -2.32 -4.61
N ARG A 143 -9.93 -2.31 -4.15
CA ARG A 143 -11.12 -2.55 -5.01
C ARG A 143 -11.52 -1.30 -5.80
N GLN A 144 -11.14 -0.13 -5.32
CA GLN A 144 -11.58 1.11 -5.93
C GLN A 144 -10.84 1.41 -7.24
N GLY A 145 -9.55 1.06 -7.33
CA GLY A 145 -8.74 1.16 -8.54
C GLY A 145 -7.26 0.85 -8.28
N PRO A 146 -6.42 0.92 -9.33
CA PRO A 146 -5.00 0.63 -9.18
C PRO A 146 -4.29 1.57 -8.22
N ALA A 147 -3.31 1.09 -7.46
CA ALA A 147 -2.63 1.88 -6.43
C ALA A 147 -1.24 1.34 -6.05
N VAL A 148 -0.41 2.23 -5.49
CA VAL A 148 0.88 1.90 -4.87
C VAL A 148 0.74 1.98 -3.35
N PHE A 149 0.97 0.88 -2.64
CA PHE A 149 0.90 0.80 -1.18
C PHE A 149 2.30 0.70 -0.58
N ILE A 150 2.64 1.57 0.39
CA ILE A 150 3.95 1.56 1.06
C ILE A 150 3.83 1.08 2.51
N GLY A 151 4.51 -0.03 2.81
CA GLY A 151 4.63 -0.57 4.16
C GLY A 151 3.32 -1.14 4.72
N ARG A 152 3.18 -1.07 6.05
CA ARG A 152 2.01 -1.57 6.81
C ARG A 152 1.58 -3.00 6.52
N ALA A 153 2.51 -3.83 6.07
CA ALA A 153 2.24 -5.21 5.67
C ALA A 153 1.16 -5.30 4.58
N ALA A 154 1.03 -4.28 3.72
CA ALA A 154 0.11 -4.35 2.59
C ALA A 154 0.39 -5.58 1.70
N ASP A 155 1.65 -6.02 1.63
CA ASP A 155 2.07 -7.26 0.96
C ASP A 155 1.50 -8.53 1.61
N LEU A 156 1.13 -8.49 2.89
CA LEU A 156 0.50 -9.60 3.61
C LEU A 156 -1.03 -9.48 3.65
N ILE A 157 -1.57 -8.28 3.43
CA ILE A 157 -3.02 -8.01 3.42
C ILE A 157 -3.63 -8.27 2.04
N LEU A 158 -2.98 -7.79 0.98
CA LEU A 158 -3.51 -7.83 -0.39
C LEU A 158 -3.28 -9.19 -1.06
N PRO A 159 -4.18 -9.69 -1.92
CA PRO A 159 -4.05 -10.99 -2.57
C PRO A 159 -2.87 -11.05 -3.56
N ARG A 160 -2.10 -12.14 -3.57
CA ARG A 160 -0.81 -12.21 -4.30
C ARG A 160 -0.96 -12.16 -5.82
N ASP A 161 -2.02 -12.74 -6.35
CA ASP A 161 -2.28 -12.95 -7.77
C ASP A 161 -2.71 -11.66 -8.52
N LYS A 162 -3.09 -10.60 -7.79
CA LYS A 162 -3.62 -9.36 -8.41
C LYS A 162 -2.60 -8.24 -8.54
N GLY A 163 -1.39 -8.37 -7.98
CA GLY A 163 -0.39 -7.30 -7.98
C GLY A 163 1.06 -7.77 -7.96
N LEU A 164 1.95 -6.80 -7.78
CA LEU A 164 3.40 -7.01 -7.68
C LEU A 164 3.91 -6.59 -6.30
N ARG A 165 4.57 -7.51 -5.59
CA ARG A 165 5.09 -7.26 -4.25
C ARG A 165 6.59 -7.07 -4.27
N ILE A 166 7.06 -5.90 -3.82
CA ILE A 166 8.45 -5.49 -3.91
C ILE A 166 9.00 -5.24 -2.52
N LYS A 167 10.20 -5.77 -2.25
CA LYS A 167 11.04 -5.37 -1.13
C LYS A 167 12.18 -4.49 -1.63
N VAL A 168 12.28 -3.30 -1.08
CA VAL A 168 13.43 -2.40 -1.31
C VAL A 168 14.35 -2.46 -0.11
N PHE A 169 15.65 -2.67 -0.37
CA PHE A 169 16.69 -2.73 0.64
C PHE A 169 17.97 -2.03 0.17
N ALA A 170 18.92 -1.92 1.11
CA ALA A 170 20.30 -1.44 0.92
C ALA A 170 21.11 -1.90 2.15
N SER A 171 22.45 -1.86 2.09
CA SER A 171 23.27 -2.22 3.25
C SER A 171 22.95 -1.34 4.47
N HIS A 172 23.20 -1.88 5.68
CA HIS A 172 23.01 -1.11 6.91
C HIS A 172 23.80 0.21 6.87
N ALA A 173 25.07 0.17 6.44
CA ALA A 173 25.92 1.34 6.35
C ALA A 173 25.36 2.41 5.39
N TYR A 174 24.83 2.02 4.24
CA TYR A 174 24.15 2.93 3.32
C TYR A 174 22.93 3.59 4.00
N ARG A 175 22.08 2.77 4.62
CA ARG A 175 20.84 3.24 5.25
C ARG A 175 21.10 4.21 6.39
N VAL A 176 22.11 3.95 7.21
CA VAL A 176 22.52 4.85 8.31
C VAL A 176 22.99 6.20 7.78
N ARG A 177 23.85 6.22 6.75
CA ARG A 177 24.29 7.48 6.13
C ARG A 177 23.14 8.27 5.52
N SER A 178 22.26 7.59 4.80
CA SER A 178 21.06 8.21 4.21
C SER A 178 20.14 8.80 5.28
N PHE A 179 19.90 8.05 6.35
CA PHE A 179 19.07 8.50 7.47
C PHE A 179 19.68 9.71 8.20
N ALA A 180 20.96 9.65 8.52
CA ALA A 180 21.70 10.76 9.13
C ALA A 180 21.59 12.04 8.29
N ALA A 181 21.86 11.93 6.97
CA ALA A 181 21.75 13.06 6.04
C ALA A 181 20.34 13.66 5.98
N ALA A 182 19.29 12.81 6.00
CA ALA A 182 17.90 13.27 5.93
C ALA A 182 17.38 13.89 7.24
N THR A 183 17.97 13.55 8.38
CA THR A 183 17.47 13.94 9.71
C THR A 183 18.38 14.92 10.46
N GLY A 184 19.62 15.10 10.01
CA GLY A 184 20.61 15.99 10.64
C GLY A 184 21.23 15.42 11.92
N VAL A 185 21.02 14.14 12.23
CA VAL A 185 21.62 13.46 13.39
C VAL A 185 22.97 12.85 13.03
N ASP A 186 23.82 12.57 14.03
CA ASP A 186 25.08 11.89 13.80
C ASP A 186 24.91 10.40 13.41
N LEU A 187 25.99 9.78 12.90
CA LEU A 187 25.95 8.39 12.41
C LEU A 187 25.62 7.36 13.50
N GLN A 188 26.01 7.61 14.75
CA GLN A 188 25.76 6.68 15.85
C GLN A 188 24.27 6.73 16.25
N GLN A 189 23.72 7.93 16.39
CA GLN A 189 22.29 8.13 16.63
C GLN A 189 21.45 7.59 15.46
N ALA A 190 21.86 7.83 14.22
CA ALA A 190 21.20 7.29 13.04
C ALA A 190 21.17 5.75 13.06
N ALA A 191 22.29 5.09 13.38
CA ALA A 191 22.35 3.63 13.50
C ALA A 191 21.35 3.09 14.52
N THR A 192 21.35 3.65 15.75
CA THR A 192 20.40 3.25 16.79
C THR A 192 18.94 3.44 16.36
N GLN A 193 18.62 4.55 15.68
CA GLN A 193 17.25 4.80 15.21
C GLN A 193 16.84 3.85 14.09
N VAL A 194 17.73 3.57 13.13
CA VAL A 194 17.49 2.62 12.03
C VAL A 194 17.21 1.24 12.59
N GLU A 195 18.05 0.74 13.50
CA GLU A 195 17.88 -0.58 14.14
C GLU A 195 16.58 -0.66 14.93
N ARG A 196 16.25 0.38 15.72
CA ARG A 196 14.99 0.45 16.47
C ARG A 196 13.79 0.36 15.54
N ILE A 197 13.79 1.11 14.43
CA ILE A 197 12.69 1.10 13.45
C ILE A 197 12.55 -0.26 12.79
N ASP A 198 13.67 -0.90 12.42
CA ASP A 198 13.66 -2.23 11.82
C ASP A 198 13.11 -3.28 12.81
N ALA A 199 13.52 -3.23 14.07
CA ALA A 199 13.03 -4.11 15.14
C ALA A 199 11.53 -3.93 15.40
N GLU A 200 11.03 -2.69 15.46
CA GLU A 200 9.60 -2.39 15.62
C GLU A 200 8.77 -2.93 14.47
N ARG A 201 9.26 -2.79 13.23
CA ARG A 201 8.59 -3.33 12.04
C ARG A 201 8.58 -4.85 12.07
N ALA A 202 9.68 -5.48 12.45
CA ALA A 202 9.76 -6.94 12.56
C ALA A 202 8.80 -7.48 13.63
N HIS A 203 8.78 -6.85 14.81
CA HIS A 203 7.87 -7.21 15.89
C HIS A 203 6.40 -7.09 15.47
N PHE A 204 6.04 -6.02 14.74
CA PHE A 204 4.69 -5.84 14.21
C PHE A 204 4.29 -6.98 13.25
N ILE A 205 5.17 -7.34 12.30
CA ILE A 205 4.91 -8.42 11.34
C ILE A 205 4.73 -9.75 12.06
N HIS A 206 5.67 -10.11 12.94
CA HIS A 206 5.61 -11.37 13.69
C HIS A 206 4.33 -11.44 14.53
N ARG A 207 4.05 -10.40 15.32
CA ARG A 207 2.89 -10.37 16.21
C ARG A 207 1.55 -10.43 15.47
N ARG A 208 1.44 -9.82 14.27
CA ARG A 208 0.15 -9.69 13.57
C ARG A 208 -0.10 -10.76 12.51
N PHE A 209 0.95 -11.32 11.93
CA PHE A 209 0.84 -12.25 10.81
C PHE A 209 1.52 -13.59 11.07
N ASN A 210 2.19 -13.76 12.22
CA ASN A 210 3.02 -14.92 12.52
C ASN A 210 4.04 -15.20 11.40
N ARG A 211 4.65 -14.12 10.89
CA ARG A 211 5.64 -14.18 9.80
C ARG A 211 6.95 -13.58 10.25
N GLU A 212 8.02 -14.13 9.70
CA GLU A 212 9.34 -13.56 9.86
C GLU A 212 9.53 -12.32 8.97
N ASN A 213 10.22 -11.31 9.50
CA ASN A 213 10.50 -10.09 8.74
C ASN A 213 11.46 -10.34 7.56
N HIS A 214 12.34 -11.33 7.71
CA HIS A 214 13.31 -11.73 6.71
C HIS A 214 12.77 -12.78 5.72
N ASP A 215 11.48 -13.14 5.81
CA ASP A 215 10.85 -14.05 4.86
C ASP A 215 10.77 -13.41 3.47
N ILE A 216 11.73 -13.75 2.61
CA ILE A 216 11.81 -13.25 1.24
C ILE A 216 10.72 -13.82 0.34
N THR A 217 10.11 -14.95 0.72
CA THR A 217 9.09 -15.62 -0.11
C THR A 217 7.82 -14.80 -0.26
N ARG A 218 7.62 -13.79 0.60
CA ARG A 218 6.51 -12.83 0.55
C ARG A 218 6.53 -11.90 -0.65
N PHE A 219 7.70 -11.70 -1.24
CA PHE A 219 7.92 -10.73 -2.32
C PHE A 219 8.08 -11.44 -3.66
N ASP A 220 7.77 -10.71 -4.74
CA ASP A 220 8.05 -11.12 -6.12
C ASP A 220 9.40 -10.56 -6.58
N LEU A 221 9.78 -9.36 -6.10
CA LEU A 221 11.07 -8.72 -6.41
C LEU A 221 11.74 -8.18 -5.14
N LEU A 222 13.07 -8.35 -5.08
CA LEU A 222 13.94 -7.71 -4.11
C LEU A 222 14.86 -6.74 -4.88
N ILE A 223 14.84 -5.47 -4.51
CA ILE A 223 15.59 -4.41 -5.21
C ILE A 223 16.56 -3.74 -4.24
N ASP A 224 17.85 -3.78 -4.58
CA ASP A 224 18.92 -3.10 -3.86
C ASP A 224 19.17 -1.70 -4.44
N LEU A 225 18.75 -0.65 -3.73
CA LEU A 225 18.98 0.73 -4.18
C LEU A 225 20.37 1.28 -3.83
N GLU A 226 21.23 0.48 -3.20
CA GLU A 226 22.66 0.80 -3.14
C GLU A 226 23.37 0.46 -4.46
N GLN A 227 22.88 -0.58 -5.16
CA GLN A 227 23.48 -1.06 -6.42
C GLN A 227 22.76 -0.55 -7.66
N PHE A 228 21.47 -0.25 -7.56
CA PHE A 228 20.66 0.29 -8.66
C PHE A 228 20.21 1.72 -8.36
N THR A 229 20.29 2.57 -9.38
CA THR A 229 19.62 3.87 -9.35
C THR A 229 18.10 3.69 -9.34
N SER A 230 17.36 4.70 -8.88
CA SER A 230 15.91 4.66 -8.92
C SER A 230 15.36 4.50 -10.34
N ASP A 231 16.02 5.07 -11.36
CA ASP A 231 15.59 4.89 -12.76
C ASP A 231 15.71 3.44 -13.23
N GLN A 232 16.84 2.79 -12.96
CA GLN A 232 17.04 1.37 -13.28
C GLN A 232 16.04 0.48 -12.52
N ALA A 233 15.81 0.77 -11.24
CA ALA A 233 14.83 0.06 -10.44
C ALA A 233 13.41 0.21 -11.00
N LEU A 234 13.03 1.41 -11.46
CA LEU A 234 11.74 1.64 -12.11
C LEU A 234 11.61 0.79 -13.37
N GLU A 235 12.62 0.77 -14.25
CA GLU A 235 12.57 -0.04 -15.47
C GLU A 235 12.32 -1.53 -15.18
N ILE A 236 12.99 -2.09 -14.17
CA ILE A 236 12.78 -3.47 -13.72
C ILE A 236 11.34 -3.68 -13.26
N ILE A 237 10.81 -2.76 -12.44
CA ILE A 237 9.45 -2.83 -11.92
C ILE A 237 8.42 -2.74 -13.04
N PHE A 238 8.58 -1.80 -13.97
CA PHE A 238 7.69 -1.64 -15.12
C PHE A 238 7.67 -2.88 -16.00
N MET A 239 8.84 -3.51 -16.23
CA MET A 239 8.92 -4.74 -16.99
C MET A 239 8.17 -5.88 -16.29
N ALA A 240 8.38 -6.05 -14.99
CA ALA A 240 7.66 -7.07 -14.20
C ALA A 240 6.14 -6.85 -14.22
N LEU A 241 5.69 -5.60 -14.11
CA LEU A 241 4.27 -5.25 -14.20
C LEU A 241 3.67 -5.59 -15.58
N ARG A 242 4.41 -5.37 -16.67
CA ARG A 242 3.99 -5.77 -18.03
C ARG A 242 3.85 -7.28 -18.15
N PHE A 243 4.83 -8.05 -17.68
CA PHE A 243 4.76 -9.52 -17.73
C PHE A 243 3.65 -10.11 -16.87
N ARG A 244 3.25 -9.42 -15.80
CA ARG A 244 2.10 -9.79 -14.96
C ARG A 244 0.75 -9.35 -15.55
N GLY A 245 0.74 -8.69 -16.71
CA GLY A 245 -0.48 -8.15 -17.32
C GLY A 245 -1.09 -6.99 -16.53
N CYS A 246 -0.35 -6.38 -15.61
CA CYS A 246 -0.83 -5.25 -14.80
C CYS A 246 -0.81 -3.91 -15.54
N LEU A 247 -0.13 -3.85 -16.69
CA LEU A 247 -0.06 -2.71 -17.59
C LEU A 247 -0.51 -3.16 -18.98
N SER A 248 -1.53 -2.48 -19.51
CA SER A 248 -2.00 -2.58 -20.89
C SER A 248 -1.06 -1.88 -21.86
#